data_AF-A0A2P6NXI5-F1
#
_entry.id   AF-A0A2P6NXI5-F1
#
_cell.length_a   1.000
_cell.length_b   1.000
_cell.length_c   1.000
_cell.angle_alpha   90.00
_cell.angle_beta   90.00
_cell.angle_gamma   90.00
#
_symmetry.space_group_name_H-M   'P 1'
#
loop_
_entity.id
_entity.type
_entity.pdbx_description
1 polymer ?
#
loop_
_entity_poly.entity_id
_entity_poly.type
_entity_poly.pdbx_seq_one_letter_code
_entity_poly.pdbx_strand_id
1 'polypeptide(L)'
;MSSAPARNPEPPKGDHVDLVGDYHYAKGSSGIEKYTQDVSLRADGTASYSEYNETRTESFTRSGDGSWKVEEDLIWVYCRELKKVTKAKKTVPIPGFGDETKVDLNVAVEMKLQQVRTAPPAGPTAPKNRWTKK
;
A
#
# COMPACT_ATOMS: atom_id res chain seq x y z
N MET A 1 -1.05 -30.08 -12.42
CA MET A 1 -0.08 -29.16 -11.78
C MET A 1 -0.72 -28.70 -10.48
N SER A 2 -0.13 -29.05 -9.33
CA SER A 2 -0.73 -28.75 -8.03
C SER A 2 -0.30 -27.36 -7.60
N SER A 3 -1.21 -26.39 -7.66
CA SER A 3 -0.99 -25.07 -7.06
C SER A 3 -0.88 -25.27 -5.56
N ALA A 4 0.25 -24.88 -4.97
CA ALA A 4 0.39 -24.87 -3.52
C ALA A 4 -0.79 -24.09 -2.92
N PRO A 5 -1.44 -24.59 -1.85
CA PRO A 5 -2.53 -23.86 -1.23
C PRO A 5 -1.99 -22.51 -0.77
N ALA A 6 -2.72 -21.45 -1.08
CA ALA A 6 -2.36 -20.11 -0.68
C ALA A 6 -2.14 -20.12 0.84
N ARG A 7 -0.92 -19.76 1.28
CA ARG A 7 -0.56 -19.74 2.71
C ARG A 7 -1.67 -19.03 3.47
N ASN A 8 -2.27 -19.73 4.43
CA ASN A 8 -3.18 -19.08 5.36
C ASN A 8 -2.38 -18.01 6.10
N PRO A 9 -2.96 -16.81 6.30
CA PRO A 9 -2.32 -15.78 7.11
C PRO A 9 -2.04 -16.37 8.49
N GLU A 10 -0.77 -16.34 8.93
CA GLU A 10 -0.46 -16.64 10.32
C GLU A 10 -0.65 -15.36 11.14
N PRO A 11 -1.32 -15.43 12.30
CA PRO A 11 -1.39 -14.30 13.20
C PRO A 11 0.02 -13.78 13.56
N PRO A 12 0.21 -12.45 13.72
CA PRO A 12 1.46 -11.89 14.19
C PRO A 12 1.83 -12.47 15.57
N LYS A 13 3.12 -12.73 15.79
CA LYS A 13 3.65 -13.32 17.02
C LYS A 13 4.54 -12.30 17.74
N GLY A 14 4.55 -12.38 19.09
CA GLY A 14 5.46 -11.58 19.93
C GLY A 14 5.22 -10.07 19.83
N ASP A 15 6.31 -9.32 19.77
CA ASP A 15 6.34 -7.84 19.84
C ASP A 15 5.90 -7.15 18.54
N HIS A 16 5.15 -7.84 17.68
CA HIS A 16 4.58 -7.29 16.44
C HIS A 16 3.08 -7.01 16.56
N VAL A 17 2.45 -7.40 17.68
CA VAL A 17 1.04 -7.09 17.95
C VAL A 17 0.81 -5.57 18.06
N ASP A 18 1.83 -4.80 18.47
CA ASP A 18 1.83 -3.34 18.52
C ASP A 18 1.64 -2.68 17.14
N LEU A 19 2.01 -3.38 16.06
CA LEU A 19 1.88 -2.92 14.67
C LEU A 19 0.45 -3.01 14.14
N VAL A 20 -0.45 -3.72 14.82
CA VAL A 20 -1.86 -3.81 14.40
C VAL A 20 -2.48 -2.40 14.35
N GLY A 21 -3.14 -2.10 13.24
CA GLY A 21 -3.81 -0.83 13.02
C GLY A 21 -3.83 -0.38 11.55
N ASP A 22 -4.40 0.80 11.35
CA ASP A 22 -4.54 1.45 10.05
C ASP A 22 -3.52 2.58 9.91
N TYR A 23 -2.79 2.57 8.80
CA TYR A 23 -1.72 3.52 8.52
C TYR A 23 -1.95 4.22 7.19
N HIS A 24 -1.69 5.52 7.19
CA HIS A 24 -1.79 6.37 6.03
C HIS A 24 -0.48 7.13 5.81
N TYR A 25 0.08 7.01 4.62
CA TYR A 25 1.19 7.80 4.14
C TYR A 25 0.69 8.76 3.07
N ALA A 26 1.01 10.04 3.22
CA ALA A 26 0.78 11.04 2.19
C ALA A 26 2.11 11.71 1.85
N LYS A 27 2.57 11.58 0.61
CA LYS A 27 3.65 12.43 0.10
C LYS A 27 3.04 13.74 -0.37
N GLY A 28 3.41 14.83 0.28
CA GLY A 28 2.94 16.17 -0.04
C GLY A 28 3.27 16.54 -1.48
N SER A 29 2.27 17.09 -2.16
CA SER A 29 2.33 17.48 -3.57
C SER A 29 2.94 18.87 -3.76
N SER A 30 3.83 19.02 -4.74
CA SER A 30 4.07 20.31 -5.39
C SER A 30 2.95 20.56 -6.40
N GLY A 31 1.77 20.94 -5.92
CA GLY A 31 0.63 21.41 -6.72
C GLY A 31 -0.11 20.36 -7.58
N ILE A 32 0.60 19.53 -8.35
CA ILE A 32 0.02 18.66 -9.40
C ILE A 32 0.17 17.17 -9.07
N GLU A 33 1.23 16.77 -8.35
CA GLU A 33 1.53 15.36 -8.11
C GLU A 33 1.09 14.90 -6.72
N LYS A 34 0.13 14.00 -6.60
CA LYS A 34 -0.31 13.47 -5.31
C LYS A 34 0.08 12.01 -5.18
N TYR A 35 0.58 11.62 -4.01
CA TYR A 35 0.82 10.22 -3.71
C TYR A 35 0.33 9.90 -2.30
N THR A 36 -0.51 8.87 -2.20
CA THR A 36 -1.00 8.34 -0.93
C THR A 36 -0.89 6.83 -0.91
N GLN A 37 -0.64 6.27 0.28
CA GLN A 37 -0.63 4.84 0.53
C GLN A 37 -1.38 4.57 1.83
N ASP A 38 -2.27 3.60 1.80
CA ASP A 38 -3.06 3.14 2.93
C ASP A 38 -2.76 1.66 3.18
N VAL A 39 -2.49 1.31 4.44
CA VAL A 39 -2.22 -0.06 4.86
C VAL A 39 -2.94 -0.37 6.15
N SER A 40 -3.66 -1.48 6.18
CA SER A 40 -4.28 -2.02 7.40
C SER A 40 -3.60 -3.33 7.75
N LEU A 41 -3.03 -3.42 8.96
CA LEU A 41 -2.42 -4.63 9.52
C LEU A 41 -3.36 -5.17 10.61
N ARG A 42 -3.92 -6.37 10.41
CA ARG A 42 -4.90 -6.95 11.34
C ARG A 42 -4.27 -7.99 12.26
N ALA A 43 -4.88 -8.17 13.43
CA ALA A 43 -4.42 -9.11 14.46
C ALA A 43 -4.54 -10.59 14.07
N ASP A 44 -5.30 -10.91 13.02
CA ASP A 44 -5.41 -12.25 12.47
C ASP A 44 -4.32 -12.58 11.42
N GLY A 45 -3.39 -11.64 11.17
CA GLY A 45 -2.33 -11.79 10.18
C GLY A 45 -2.72 -11.37 8.77
N THR A 46 -3.97 -10.93 8.55
CA THR A 46 -4.40 -10.36 7.26
C THR A 46 -4.00 -8.90 7.14
N ALA A 47 -3.85 -8.44 5.90
CA ALA A 47 -3.59 -7.05 5.59
C ALA A 47 -4.32 -6.60 4.32
N SER A 48 -4.61 -5.31 4.25
CA SER A 48 -5.10 -4.65 3.03
C SER A 48 -4.16 -3.51 2.67
N TYR A 49 -3.91 -3.35 1.38
CA TYR A 49 -3.05 -2.32 0.83
C TYR A 49 -3.79 -1.55 -0.28
N SER A 50 -3.62 -0.24 -0.29
CA SER A 50 -4.03 0.62 -1.38
C SER A 50 -3.00 1.72 -1.58
N GLU A 51 -2.69 2.06 -2.83
CA GLU A 51 -1.96 3.27 -3.18
C GLU A 51 -2.70 4.03 -4.27
N TYR A 52 -2.57 5.34 -4.21
CA TYR A 52 -3.03 6.25 -5.24
C TYR A 52 -1.88 7.17 -5.62
N ASN A 53 -1.69 7.32 -6.92
CA ASN A 53 -0.77 8.29 -7.47
C ASN A 53 -1.49 9.10 -8.55
N GLU A 54 -1.27 10.40 -8.52
CA GLU A 54 -1.73 11.33 -9.52
C GLU A 54 -0.54 12.11 -10.05
N THR A 55 -0.38 12.12 -11.37
CA THR A 55 0.61 12.92 -12.06
C THR A 55 -0.09 13.93 -12.97
N ARG A 56 0.68 14.69 -13.75
CA ARG A 56 0.11 15.60 -14.76
C ARG A 56 -0.64 14.87 -15.87
N THR A 57 -0.24 13.66 -16.22
CA THR A 57 -0.74 12.93 -17.40
C THR A 57 -1.70 11.81 -17.05
N GLU A 58 -1.67 11.30 -15.83
CA GLU A 58 -2.48 10.14 -15.42
C GLU A 58 -2.79 10.14 -13.93
N SER A 59 -3.66 9.23 -13.54
CA SER A 59 -3.81 8.78 -12.17
C SER A 59 -3.85 7.26 -12.16
N PHE A 60 -3.30 6.63 -11.13
CA PHE A 60 -3.52 5.20 -10.92
C PHE A 60 -3.88 4.90 -9.48
N THR A 61 -4.64 3.82 -9.31
CA THR A 61 -4.90 3.19 -8.01
C THR A 61 -4.40 1.75 -8.08
N ARG A 62 -3.63 1.33 -7.08
CA ARG A 62 -3.21 -0.07 -6.94
C ARG A 62 -3.65 -0.59 -5.58
N SER A 63 -4.42 -1.67 -5.54
CA SER A 63 -4.96 -2.20 -4.29
C SER A 63 -5.00 -3.71 -4.28
N GLY A 64 -4.88 -4.30 -3.10
CA GLY A 64 -4.88 -5.74 -2.92
C GLY A 64 -4.96 -6.12 -1.45
N ASP A 65 -5.46 -7.33 -1.21
CA ASP A 65 -5.56 -7.93 0.11
C ASP A 65 -4.64 -9.14 0.22
N GLY A 66 -4.21 -9.44 1.44
CA GLY A 66 -3.18 -10.43 1.66
C GLY A 66 -2.91 -10.73 3.12
N SER A 67 -1.70 -11.21 3.37
CA SER A 67 -1.16 -11.39 4.71
C SER A 67 0.00 -10.44 4.95
N TRP A 68 0.36 -10.22 6.21
CA TRP A 68 1.55 -9.44 6.53
C TRP A 68 2.51 -10.21 7.43
N LYS A 69 3.79 -9.87 7.32
CA LYS A 69 4.86 -10.43 8.15
C LYS A 69 5.92 -9.37 8.38
N VAL A 70 6.60 -9.44 9.53
CA VAL A 70 7.81 -8.69 9.78
C VAL A 70 9.01 -9.57 9.46
N GLU A 71 9.92 -9.07 8.62
CA GLU A 71 11.20 -9.70 8.33
C GLU A 71 12.27 -8.63 8.46
N GLU A 72 13.22 -8.84 9.38
CA GLU A 72 14.27 -7.86 9.71
C GLU A 72 13.66 -6.49 10.09
N ASP A 73 14.01 -5.43 9.36
CA ASP A 73 13.53 -4.06 9.57
C ASP A 73 12.35 -3.68 8.66
N LEU A 74 11.70 -4.66 8.03
CA LEU A 74 10.63 -4.48 7.07
C LEU A 74 9.34 -5.16 7.48
N ILE A 75 8.22 -4.50 7.17
CA ILE A 75 6.89 -5.10 7.15
C ILE A 75 6.58 -5.41 5.69
N TRP A 76 6.32 -6.68 5.41
CA TRP A 76 5.90 -7.17 4.10
C TRP A 76 4.41 -7.41 4.09
N VAL A 77 3.72 -6.86 3.09
CA VAL A 77 2.32 -7.17 2.79
C VAL A 77 2.29 -8.03 1.52
N TYR A 78 1.98 -9.31 1.68
CA TYR A 78 1.91 -10.29 0.59
C TYR A 78 0.50 -10.34 0.01
N CYS A 79 0.27 -9.58 -1.05
CA CYS A 79 -0.98 -9.58 -1.80
C CYS A 79 -1.01 -10.78 -2.77
N ARG A 80 -2.08 -11.58 -2.71
CA ARG A 80 -2.29 -12.67 -3.68
C ARG A 80 -2.54 -12.11 -5.08
N GLU A 81 -3.33 -11.05 -5.13
CA GLU A 81 -3.61 -10.28 -6.33
C GLU A 81 -3.49 -8.80 -5.99
N LEU A 82 -2.75 -8.07 -6.81
CA LEU A 82 -2.58 -6.65 -6.70
C LEU A 82 -3.06 -6.00 -7.98
N LYS A 83 -4.25 -5.40 -7.91
CA LYS A 83 -4.92 -4.81 -9.08
C LYS A 83 -4.49 -3.36 -9.22
N LYS A 84 -3.96 -2.99 -10.38
CA LYS A 84 -3.67 -1.61 -10.78
C LYS A 84 -4.68 -1.14 -11.82
N VAL A 85 -5.31 0.00 -11.58
CA VAL A 85 -6.18 0.69 -12.53
C VAL A 85 -5.56 2.05 -12.84
N THR A 86 -5.21 2.27 -14.10
CA THR A 86 -4.63 3.51 -14.60
C THR A 86 -5.68 4.25 -15.43
N LYS A 87 -5.78 5.56 -15.24
CA LYS A 87 -6.64 6.46 -16.01
C LYS A 87 -5.82 7.60 -16.60
N ALA A 88 -5.86 7.72 -17.91
CA ALA A 88 -5.21 8.80 -18.66
C ALA A 88 -6.01 10.12 -18.52
N LYS A 89 -5.32 11.26 -18.38
CA LYS A 89 -5.96 12.58 -18.41
C LYS A 89 -6.17 13.04 -19.86
N LYS A 90 -7.24 13.80 -20.15
CA LYS A 90 -7.70 14.14 -21.53
C LYS A 90 -6.62 14.68 -22.50
N THR A 91 -5.53 15.25 -22.00
CA THR A 91 -4.38 15.71 -22.79
C THR A 91 -3.16 14.83 -22.49
N VAL A 92 -3.16 13.59 -23.01
CA VAL A 92 -1.93 12.79 -23.03
C VAL A 92 -1.20 13.02 -24.35
N PRO A 93 0.02 13.60 -24.34
CA PRO A 93 0.79 13.86 -25.56
C PRO A 93 1.46 12.61 -26.14
N ILE A 94 1.26 11.44 -25.53
CA ILE A 94 1.93 10.17 -25.85
C ILE A 94 0.95 9.29 -26.64
N PRO A 95 1.23 9.01 -27.93
CA PRO A 95 0.40 8.10 -28.74
C PRO A 95 0.34 6.70 -28.12
N GLY A 96 -0.87 6.11 -28.07
CA GLY A 96 -1.09 4.76 -27.51
C GLY A 96 -1.20 4.69 -25.99
N PHE A 97 -1.06 5.81 -25.29
CA PHE A 97 -1.25 5.89 -23.85
C PHE A 97 -2.74 6.07 -23.52
N GLY A 98 -3.28 5.25 -22.62
CA GLY A 98 -4.71 5.22 -22.33
C GLY A 98 -5.02 4.55 -21.00
N ASP A 99 -6.30 4.36 -20.74
CA ASP A 99 -6.77 3.67 -19.56
C ASP A 99 -6.35 2.19 -19.60
N GLU A 100 -5.88 1.69 -18.46
CA GLU A 100 -5.35 0.32 -18.34
C GLU A 100 -5.85 -0.31 -17.04
N THR A 101 -6.05 -1.64 -17.06
CA THR A 101 -6.17 -2.44 -15.84
C THR A 101 -5.19 -3.61 -15.91
N LYS A 102 -4.37 -3.74 -14.87
CA LYS A 102 -3.37 -4.80 -14.73
C LYS A 102 -3.59 -5.53 -13.41
N VAL A 103 -3.35 -6.84 -13.39
CA VAL A 103 -3.35 -7.64 -12.16
C VAL A 103 -1.98 -8.30 -12.04
N ASP A 104 -1.26 -7.94 -10.99
CA ASP A 104 0.00 -8.57 -10.62
C ASP A 104 -0.28 -9.64 -9.55
N LEU A 105 0.15 -10.88 -9.78
CA LEU A 105 -0.06 -12.00 -8.86
C LEU A 105 1.12 -12.17 -7.90
N ASN A 106 0.85 -12.57 -6.66
CA ASN A 106 1.84 -12.87 -5.62
C ASN A 106 2.86 -11.74 -5.38
N VAL A 107 2.36 -10.53 -5.14
CA VAL A 107 3.20 -9.35 -4.92
C VAL A 107 3.47 -9.16 -3.44
N ALA A 108 4.72 -8.86 -3.11
CA ALA A 108 5.11 -8.39 -1.78
C ALA A 108 5.32 -6.87 -1.81
N VAL A 109 4.59 -6.14 -0.99
CA VAL A 109 4.79 -4.70 -0.78
C VAL A 109 5.59 -4.50 0.50
N GLU A 110 6.67 -3.73 0.42
CA GLU A 110 7.53 -3.42 1.57
C GLU A 110 7.16 -2.10 2.25
N MET A 111 7.31 -2.08 3.58
CA MET A 111 7.22 -0.88 4.41
C MET A 111 8.33 -0.92 5.46
N LYS A 112 8.90 0.24 5.80
CA LYS A 112 9.93 0.32 6.84
C LYS A 112 9.29 0.21 8.22
N LEU A 113 9.71 -0.79 9.00
CA LEU A 113 9.17 -1.10 10.33
C LEU A 113 9.18 0.12 11.26
N GLN A 114 10.32 0.80 11.36
CA GLN A 114 10.47 1.98 12.23
C GLN A 114 9.50 3.11 11.87
N GLN A 115 9.23 3.35 10.59
CA GLN A 115 8.33 4.44 10.19
C GLN A 115 6.88 4.19 10.58
N VAL A 116 6.48 2.92 10.62
CA VAL A 116 5.14 2.49 11.03
C VAL A 116 5.03 2.50 12.57
N ARG A 117 6.04 2.00 13.28
CA ARG A 117 6.08 2.03 14.75
C ARG A 117 6.02 3.44 15.33
N THR A 118 6.75 4.37 14.72
CA THR A 118 6.79 5.76 15.19
C THR A 118 5.78 6.65 14.46
N ALA A 119 4.79 6.08 13.77
CA ALA A 119 3.79 6.84 13.05
C ALA A 119 2.92 7.64 14.06
N PRO A 120 2.94 8.98 14.03
CA PRO A 120 2.08 9.79 14.89
C PRO A 120 0.60 9.58 14.54
N PRO A 121 -0.33 9.92 15.44
CA PRO A 121 -1.75 9.90 15.13
C PRO A 121 -2.09 10.84 13.97
N ALA A 122 -3.09 10.46 13.19
CA ALA A 122 -3.63 11.29 12.11
C ALA A 122 -4.28 12.56 12.67
N GLY A 123 -4.26 13.66 11.90
CA GLY A 123 -4.86 14.92 12.29
C GLY A 123 -4.59 16.06 11.30
N PRO A 124 -5.18 17.25 11.51
CA PRO A 124 -5.01 18.41 10.62
C PRO A 124 -3.54 18.89 10.51
N THR A 125 -2.74 18.59 11.53
CA THR A 125 -1.31 18.92 11.62
C THR A 125 -0.40 17.72 11.33
N ALA A 126 -0.96 16.61 10.85
CA ALA A 126 -0.21 15.40 10.54
C ALA A 126 0.97 15.73 9.59
N PRO A 127 2.18 15.23 9.88
CA PRO A 127 3.34 15.51 9.05
C PRO A 127 3.14 15.03 7.62
N LYS A 128 3.35 15.92 6.64
CA LYS A 128 3.43 15.53 5.22
C LYS A 128 4.69 14.69 4.99
N ASN A 129 4.63 13.76 4.04
CA ASN A 129 5.71 12.84 3.66
C ASN A 129 6.11 11.83 4.75
N ARG A 130 5.15 11.42 5.59
CA ARG A 130 5.37 10.44 6.68
C ARG A 130 4.13 9.55 6.84
N TRP A 131 4.34 8.41 7.47
CA TRP A 131 3.26 7.53 7.92
C TRP A 131 2.57 8.16 9.11
N THR A 132 1.25 8.01 9.18
CA THR A 132 0.40 8.38 10.32
C THR A 132 -0.52 7.21 10.64
N LYS A 133 -0.84 7.02 11.92
CA LYS A 133 -1.80 6.01 12.38
C LYS A 133 -3.20 6.63 12.43
N LYS A 134 -4.18 6.00 11.78
CA LYS A 134 -5.57 6.45 11.73
C LYS A 134 -6.33 6.14 13.02
#